data_AF-A0A1Q5HXI8-F1
#
_entry.id   AF-A0A1Q5HXI8-F1
#
_cell.length_a   1.000
_cell.length_b   1.000
_cell.length_c   1.000
_cell.angle_alpha   90.00
_cell.angle_beta   90.00
_cell.angle_gamma   90.00
#
_symmetry.space_group_name_H-M   'P 1'
#
loop_
_entity.id
_entity.type
_entity.pdbx_description
1 polymer ?
#
loop_
_entity_poly.entity_id
_entity_poly.type
_entity_poly.pdbx_seq_one_letter_code
_entity_poly.pdbx_strand_id
1 'polypeptide(L)'
;MLCITAVMSVPTVAHAAPGAGADAPVVTYERGHVMSCSGKAGERSVTVDLYDNSLHGSFAEVHVEGPDGEFGGGTTPDRLFRGGAVRTEVPVRRLGGEESPAGVARVVGMYAPSGPSTPVHDVYEDNGWTIVADGTHQPLRTRMVISVLDHTTRLTCGEAFAYDLKVTKTPL
;
A
#
# COMPACT_ATOMS: atom_id res chain seq x y z
N MET A 1 -22.58 -72.39 -43.91
CA MET A 1 -23.36 -71.59 -42.93
C MET A 1 -22.35 -70.76 -42.14
N LEU A 2 -22.12 -69.52 -42.58
CA LEU A 2 -21.02 -68.67 -42.14
C LEU A 2 -21.61 -67.58 -41.24
N CYS A 3 -21.28 -67.58 -39.95
CA CYS A 3 -21.76 -66.61 -38.96
C CYS A 3 -20.73 -65.48 -38.86
N ILE A 4 -21.10 -64.27 -39.29
CA ILE A 4 -20.26 -63.07 -39.19
C ILE A 4 -20.57 -62.37 -37.86
N THR A 5 -19.59 -62.36 -36.96
CA THR A 5 -19.65 -61.66 -35.66
C THR A 5 -19.32 -60.18 -35.89
N ALA A 6 -20.30 -59.29 -35.70
CA ALA A 6 -20.08 -57.85 -35.74
C ALA A 6 -19.55 -57.35 -34.39
N VAL A 7 -18.33 -56.84 -34.37
CA VAL A 7 -17.74 -56.17 -33.19
C VAL A 7 -18.21 -54.70 -33.23
N MET A 8 -19.02 -54.30 -32.25
CA MET A 8 -19.41 -52.89 -32.09
C MET A 8 -18.28 -52.13 -31.39
N SER A 9 -17.64 -51.23 -32.14
CA SER A 9 -16.69 -50.26 -31.61
C SER A 9 -17.45 -49.11 -30.94
N VAL A 10 -17.29 -48.96 -29.62
CA VAL A 10 -17.84 -47.81 -28.88
C VAL A 10 -16.91 -46.61 -29.11
N PRO A 11 -17.41 -45.43 -29.53
CA PRO A 11 -16.56 -44.26 -29.65
C PRO A 11 -16.14 -43.77 -28.26
N THR A 12 -14.83 -43.78 -28.01
CA THR A 12 -14.20 -43.09 -26.89
C THR A 12 -14.39 -41.59 -27.08
N VAL A 13 -15.29 -40.99 -26.29
CA VAL A 13 -15.40 -39.54 -26.18
C VAL A 13 -14.15 -39.08 -25.43
N ALA A 14 -13.21 -38.46 -26.15
CA ALA A 14 -12.08 -37.77 -25.53
C ALA A 14 -12.64 -36.66 -24.64
N HIS A 15 -12.63 -36.88 -23.32
CA HIS A 15 -12.78 -35.79 -22.36
C HIS A 15 -11.53 -34.92 -22.51
N ALA A 16 -11.66 -33.81 -23.23
CA ALA A 16 -10.74 -32.70 -23.07
C ALA A 16 -10.80 -32.31 -21.58
N ALA A 17 -9.69 -32.50 -20.86
CA ALA A 17 -9.53 -31.87 -19.56
C ALA A 17 -9.83 -30.37 -19.73
N PRO A 18 -10.54 -29.71 -18.80
CA PRO A 18 -10.62 -28.27 -18.83
C PRO A 18 -9.19 -27.75 -18.86
N GLY A 19 -8.80 -27.12 -19.97
CA GLY A 19 -7.56 -26.38 -20.02
C GLY A 19 -7.62 -25.42 -18.84
N ALA A 20 -6.58 -25.43 -18.00
CA ALA A 20 -6.38 -24.38 -17.03
C ALA A 20 -6.38 -23.08 -17.83
N GLY A 21 -7.50 -22.35 -17.79
CA GLY A 21 -7.60 -21.06 -18.43
C GLY A 21 -6.56 -20.18 -17.76
N ALA A 22 -5.58 -19.71 -18.51
CA ALA A 22 -4.76 -18.60 -18.04
C ALA A 22 -5.75 -17.49 -17.68
N ASP A 23 -5.79 -17.11 -16.41
CA ASP A 23 -6.69 -16.04 -15.97
C ASP A 23 -6.43 -14.79 -16.81
N ALA A 24 -7.50 -14.12 -17.24
CA ALA A 24 -7.35 -12.92 -18.07
C ALA A 24 -6.64 -11.81 -17.27
N PRO A 25 -5.84 -10.95 -17.93
CA PRO A 25 -5.22 -9.82 -17.25
C PRO A 25 -6.26 -8.92 -16.58
N VAL A 26 -5.98 -8.51 -15.34
CA VAL A 26 -6.83 -7.60 -14.55
C VAL A 26 -6.24 -6.20 -14.64
N VAL A 27 -7.06 -5.21 -14.98
CA VAL A 27 -6.65 -3.80 -15.07
C VAL A 27 -7.38 -2.97 -14.02
N THR A 28 -6.63 -2.22 -13.20
CA THR A 28 -7.14 -1.26 -12.24
C THR A 28 -6.55 0.13 -12.48
N TYR A 29 -7.26 1.16 -12.00
CA TYR A 29 -6.78 2.54 -12.00
C TYR A 29 -6.70 3.03 -10.56
N GLU A 30 -5.50 3.40 -10.14
CA GLU A 30 -5.16 3.68 -8.76
C GLU A 30 -4.64 5.11 -8.64
N ARG A 31 -5.33 5.91 -7.82
CA ARG A 31 -4.93 7.29 -7.53
C ARG A 31 -4.77 7.46 -6.04
N GLY A 32 -3.83 8.28 -5.63
CA GLY A 32 -3.58 8.44 -4.22
C GLY A 32 -2.38 9.28 -3.88
N HIS A 33 -1.90 9.09 -2.65
CA HIS A 33 -0.77 9.83 -2.11
C HIS A 33 0.14 8.88 -1.33
N VAL A 34 1.44 9.16 -1.39
CA VAL A 34 2.46 8.54 -0.55
C VAL A 34 3.21 9.67 0.15
N MET A 35 3.42 9.52 1.45
CA MET A 35 4.29 10.40 2.22
C MET A 35 5.03 9.60 3.30
N SER A 36 6.36 9.55 3.20
CA SER A 36 7.25 9.01 4.23
C SER A 36 8.05 10.15 4.84
N CYS A 37 7.88 10.34 6.15
CA CYS A 37 8.50 11.44 6.87
C CYS A 37 9.24 10.97 8.12
N SER A 38 10.27 11.72 8.49
CA SER A 38 11.03 11.49 9.70
C SER A 38 11.23 12.77 10.52
N GLY A 39 11.50 12.60 11.81
CA GLY A 39 11.80 13.69 12.72
C GLY A 39 12.40 13.22 14.04
N LYS A 40 12.64 14.17 14.94
CA LYS A 40 13.15 13.92 16.29
C LYS A 40 12.20 14.51 17.34
N ALA A 41 11.78 13.69 18.28
CA ALA A 41 10.87 14.05 19.38
C ALA A 41 11.59 13.82 20.72
N GLY A 42 12.29 14.86 21.21
CA GLY A 42 13.30 14.69 22.26
C GLY A 42 14.47 13.85 21.76
N GLU A 43 14.87 12.82 22.50
CA GLU A 43 15.93 11.87 22.12
C GLU A 43 15.47 10.76 21.16
N ARG A 44 14.17 10.75 20.80
CA ARG A 44 13.56 9.68 20.02
C ARG A 44 13.53 10.01 18.52
N SER A 45 13.90 9.05 17.67
CA SER A 45 13.59 9.05 16.23
C SER A 45 12.10 8.83 16.05
N VAL A 46 11.50 9.49 15.07
CA VAL A 46 10.13 9.23 14.65
C VAL A 46 10.09 9.07 13.15
N THR A 47 9.45 8.01 12.68
CA THR A 47 9.09 7.78 11.28
C THR A 47 7.57 7.72 11.16
N VAL A 48 7.04 8.33 10.11
CA VAL A 48 5.61 8.38 9.81
C VAL A 48 5.41 8.06 8.34
N ASP A 49 4.67 7.00 8.06
CA ASP A 49 4.33 6.58 6.71
C ASP A 49 2.83 6.74 6.49
N LEU A 50 2.48 7.50 5.47
CA LEU A 50 1.11 7.85 5.12
C LEU A 50 0.84 7.40 3.68
N TYR A 51 -0.18 6.57 3.54
CA TYR A 51 -0.60 6.02 2.28
C TYR A 51 -2.09 6.22 2.08
N ASP A 52 -2.48 6.59 0.86
CA ASP A 52 -3.87 6.63 0.44
C ASP A 52 -3.97 6.08 -0.97
N ASN A 53 -4.98 5.25 -1.23
CA ASN A 53 -5.29 4.65 -2.52
C ASN A 53 -6.79 4.62 -2.74
N SER A 54 -7.23 5.08 -3.92
CA SER A 54 -8.64 5.15 -4.29
C SER A 54 -9.37 3.81 -4.31
N LEU A 55 -8.66 2.69 -4.43
CA LEU A 55 -9.22 1.33 -4.43
C LEU A 55 -8.93 0.55 -3.14
N HIS A 56 -7.74 0.73 -2.56
CA HIS A 56 -7.28 -0.08 -1.41
C HIS A 56 -7.39 0.64 -0.06
N GLY A 57 -7.86 1.90 -0.05
CA GLY A 57 -8.07 2.69 1.16
C GLY A 57 -6.81 3.42 1.64
N SER A 58 -6.89 4.00 2.83
CA SER A 58 -5.76 4.71 3.45
C SER A 58 -5.16 3.94 4.61
N PHE A 59 -3.87 4.16 4.85
CA PHE A 59 -3.12 3.63 5.98
C PHE A 59 -2.17 4.70 6.52
N ALA A 60 -2.04 4.77 7.84
CA ALA A 60 -1.05 5.61 8.50
C ALA A 60 -0.33 4.81 9.58
N GLU A 61 0.99 4.84 9.55
CA GLU A 61 1.86 4.16 10.50
C GLU A 61 2.81 5.15 11.16
N VAL A 62 3.09 4.90 12.44
CA VAL A 62 4.07 5.64 13.22
C VAL A 62 5.00 4.64 13.86
N HIS A 63 6.31 4.89 13.73
CA HIS A 63 7.36 4.19 14.44
C HIS A 63 8.20 5.20 15.24
N VAL A 64 8.50 4.88 16.49
CA VAL A 64 9.29 5.71 17.41
C VAL A 64 10.36 4.85 18.06
N GLU A 65 11.62 5.27 17.92
CA GLU A 65 12.78 4.58 18.48
C GLU A 65 13.52 5.51 19.43
N GLY A 66 13.90 5.03 20.62
CA GLY A 66 14.75 5.80 21.53
C GLY A 66 15.27 5.00 22.72
N PRO A 67 15.88 5.69 23.71
CA PRO A 67 16.54 5.04 24.85
C PRO A 67 15.61 4.14 25.68
N ASP A 68 14.33 4.51 25.75
CA ASP A 68 13.32 3.75 26.49
C ASP A 68 12.79 2.56 25.68
N GLY A 69 13.23 2.34 24.44
CA GLY A 69 12.81 1.28 23.54
C GLY A 69 11.99 1.76 22.35
N GLU A 70 11.40 0.80 21.65
CA GLU A 70 10.63 1.01 20.42
C GLU A 70 9.13 1.07 20.69
N PHE A 71 8.45 1.95 19.96
CA PHE A 71 7.01 2.10 19.98
C PHE A 71 6.48 2.21 18.55
N GLY A 72 5.27 1.72 18.31
CA GLY A 72 4.66 1.87 17.02
C GLY A 72 3.18 1.56 17.00
N GLY A 73 2.57 1.81 15.86
CA GLY A 73 1.17 1.49 15.61
C GLY A 73 0.74 1.94 14.22
N GLY A 74 -0.42 1.44 13.81
CA GLY A 74 -1.02 1.74 12.52
C GLY A 74 -2.52 1.96 12.65
N THR A 75 -3.08 2.69 11.70
CA THR A 75 -4.53 2.92 11.59
C THR A 75 -4.93 3.02 10.13
N THR A 76 -6.19 2.71 9.81
CA THR A 76 -6.76 2.76 8.47
C THR A 76 -7.90 3.78 8.43
N PRO A 77 -7.61 5.09 8.31
CA PRO A 77 -8.65 6.11 8.33
C PRO A 77 -9.42 6.12 7.02
N ASP A 78 -10.71 6.46 7.05
CA ASP A 78 -11.54 6.54 5.83
C ASP A 78 -11.00 7.53 4.79
N ARG A 79 -10.33 8.60 5.24
CA ARG A 79 -9.64 9.60 4.40
C ARG A 79 -8.45 10.20 5.13
N LEU A 80 -7.26 9.95 4.60
CA LEU A 80 -6.03 10.52 5.16
C LEU A 80 -5.64 11.87 4.52
N PHE A 81 -5.81 12.00 3.21
CA PHE A 81 -5.45 13.18 2.43
C PHE A 81 -6.72 13.89 1.93
N ARG A 82 -7.01 15.10 2.43
CA ARG A 82 -8.20 15.85 2.03
C ARG A 82 -7.96 17.35 1.97
N GLY A 83 -8.21 17.94 0.79
CA GLY A 83 -8.18 19.39 0.61
C GLY A 83 -6.83 20.03 0.91
N GLY A 84 -5.72 19.33 0.63
CA GLY A 84 -4.37 19.81 0.93
C GLY A 84 -3.97 19.71 2.41
N ALA A 85 -4.74 18.96 3.22
CA ALA A 85 -4.46 18.73 4.62
C ALA A 85 -4.45 17.23 4.97
N VAL A 86 -3.65 16.88 5.97
CA VAL A 86 -3.61 15.57 6.62
C VAL A 86 -3.96 15.76 8.09
N ARG A 87 -4.82 14.88 8.62
CA ARG A 87 -5.11 14.78 10.04
C ARG A 87 -5.49 13.35 10.40
N THR A 88 -4.68 12.69 11.21
CA THR A 88 -4.95 11.34 11.70
C THR A 88 -4.44 11.15 13.13
N GLU A 89 -4.99 10.14 13.79
CA GLU A 89 -4.61 9.69 15.13
C GLU A 89 -4.24 8.21 15.06
N VAL A 90 -3.04 7.88 15.50
CA VAL A 90 -2.49 6.52 15.46
C VAL A 90 -2.30 6.06 16.91
N PRO A 91 -3.04 5.04 17.37
CA PRO A 91 -2.76 4.41 18.67
C PRO A 91 -1.34 3.85 18.66
N VAL A 92 -0.55 4.18 19.67
CA VAL A 92 0.85 3.74 19.78
C VAL A 92 0.99 2.82 20.98
N ARG A 93 1.76 1.75 20.83
CA ARG A 93 2.11 0.79 21.88
C ARG A 93 3.61 0.51 21.86
N ARG A 94 4.14 0.00 22.97
CA ARG A 94 5.51 -0.50 23.01
C ARG A 94 5.64 -1.74 22.11
N LEU A 95 6.72 -1.82 21.33
CA LEU A 95 7.05 -3.00 20.53
C LEU A 95 7.91 -3.97 21.35
N GLY A 96 7.71 -5.28 21.17
CA GLY A 96 8.48 -6.32 21.86
C GLY A 96 8.18 -6.49 23.36
N GLY A 97 7.17 -5.81 23.90
CA GLY A 97 6.72 -5.91 25.29
C GLY A 97 5.23 -6.23 25.41
N GLU A 98 4.68 -6.10 26.62
CA GLU A 98 3.24 -6.22 26.86
C GLU A 98 2.49 -5.18 26.01
N GLU A 99 1.42 -5.59 25.32
CA GLU A 99 0.67 -4.77 24.35
C GLU A 99 -0.19 -3.67 25.01
N SER A 100 0.29 -3.07 26.11
CA SER A 100 -0.38 -1.95 26.74
C SER A 100 -0.27 -0.70 25.86
N PRO A 101 -1.37 0.06 25.69
CA PRO A 101 -1.34 1.35 24.99
C PRO A 101 -0.34 2.30 25.65
N ALA A 102 0.58 2.84 24.85
CA ALA A 102 1.52 3.87 25.29
C ALA A 102 0.95 5.29 25.07
N GLY A 103 -0.06 5.43 24.21
CA GLY A 103 -0.76 6.69 23.96
C GLY A 103 -1.29 6.78 22.54
N VAL A 104 -1.50 8.01 22.07
CA VAL A 104 -1.97 8.30 20.71
C VAL A 104 -0.99 9.28 20.06
N ALA A 105 -0.46 8.93 18.89
CA ALA A 105 0.26 9.85 18.03
C ALA A 105 -0.73 10.64 17.17
N ARG A 106 -0.63 11.97 17.19
CA ARG A 106 -1.43 12.86 16.34
C ARG A 106 -0.55 13.37 15.20
N VAL A 107 -0.88 13.00 13.97
CA VAL A 107 -0.21 13.48 12.76
C VAL A 107 -1.08 14.51 12.07
N VAL A 108 -0.54 15.71 11.87
CA VAL A 108 -1.25 16.82 11.22
C VAL A 108 -0.33 17.55 10.26
N GLY A 109 -0.89 18.09 9.18
CA GLY A 109 -0.12 18.97 8.33
C GLY A 109 -0.83 19.38 7.05
N MET A 110 -0.06 20.04 6.19
CA MET A 110 -0.50 20.51 4.89
C MET A 110 0.42 19.97 3.80
N TYR A 111 -0.16 19.76 2.61
CA TYR A 111 0.57 19.34 1.43
C TYR A 111 0.03 20.07 0.19
N ALA A 112 0.88 20.23 -0.82
CA ALA A 112 0.50 20.79 -2.11
C ALA A 112 1.51 20.37 -3.21
N PRO A 113 1.11 20.35 -4.49
CA PRO A 113 2.03 20.04 -5.60
C PRO A 113 3.24 20.98 -5.63
N SER A 114 4.46 20.46 -5.79
CA SER A 114 5.71 21.26 -5.75
C SER A 114 6.47 21.36 -7.06
N GLY A 115 6.18 20.49 -8.02
CA GLY A 115 6.80 20.45 -9.35
C GLY A 115 5.98 19.53 -10.26
N PRO A 116 6.26 19.44 -11.57
CA PRO A 116 5.43 18.70 -12.53
C PRO A 116 5.39 17.19 -12.26
N SER A 117 4.34 16.52 -12.76
CA SER A 117 4.29 15.05 -12.82
C SER A 117 5.45 14.46 -13.59
N THR A 118 6.05 13.39 -13.05
CA THR A 118 7.04 12.56 -13.73
C THR A 118 6.43 11.20 -14.09
N PRO A 119 6.66 10.68 -15.30
CA PRO A 119 6.17 9.36 -15.68
C PRO A 119 6.86 8.27 -14.86
N VAL A 120 6.13 7.19 -14.55
CA VAL A 120 6.64 6.00 -13.88
C VAL A 120 6.19 4.73 -14.58
N HIS A 121 7.03 3.71 -14.51
CA HIS A 121 6.81 2.37 -15.04
C HIS A 121 7.51 1.38 -14.11
N ASP A 122 6.74 0.65 -13.33
CA ASP A 122 7.24 -0.36 -12.41
C ASP A 122 6.74 -1.75 -12.83
N VAL A 123 7.64 -2.73 -12.78
CA VAL A 123 7.33 -4.14 -13.06
C VAL A 123 7.85 -4.98 -11.91
N TYR A 124 6.97 -5.76 -11.31
CA TYR A 124 7.30 -6.64 -10.20
C TYR A 124 6.37 -7.86 -10.18
N GLU A 125 6.83 -8.93 -9.54
CA GLU A 125 6.04 -10.16 -9.35
C GLU A 125 5.54 -10.23 -7.91
N ASP A 126 4.26 -10.57 -7.73
CA ASP A 126 3.67 -10.80 -6.41
C ASP A 126 2.58 -11.87 -6.48
N ASN A 127 2.62 -12.82 -5.55
CA ASN A 127 1.59 -13.85 -5.36
C ASN A 127 1.12 -14.57 -6.65
N GLY A 128 2.04 -14.90 -7.55
CA GLY A 128 1.73 -15.59 -8.81
C GLY A 128 1.31 -14.68 -9.97
N TRP A 129 1.47 -13.36 -9.83
CA TRP A 129 1.15 -12.36 -10.85
C TRP A 129 2.38 -11.55 -11.23
N THR A 130 2.53 -11.25 -12.51
CA THR A 130 3.30 -10.10 -12.99
C THR A 130 2.43 -8.86 -12.90
N ILE A 131 2.90 -7.85 -12.19
CA ILE A 131 2.23 -6.57 -11.99
C ILE A 131 3.03 -5.49 -12.71
N VAL A 132 2.34 -4.76 -13.59
CA VAL A 132 2.89 -3.59 -14.29
C VAL A 132 2.10 -2.36 -13.85
N ALA A 133 2.77 -1.36 -13.31
CA ALA A 133 2.17 -0.08 -12.93
C ALA A 133 2.73 1.04 -13.81
N ASP A 134 1.87 1.62 -14.65
CA ASP A 134 2.18 2.72 -15.55
C ASP A 134 1.45 3.98 -15.11
N GLY A 135 2.13 5.13 -15.06
CA GLY A 135 1.42 6.37 -14.78
C GLY A 135 2.34 7.53 -14.44
N THR A 136 1.97 8.32 -13.43
CA THR A 136 2.75 9.48 -13.01
C THR A 136 2.82 9.66 -11.50
N HIS A 137 3.93 10.24 -11.05
CA HIS A 137 4.10 10.79 -9.70
C HIS A 137 4.23 12.31 -9.78
N GLN A 138 3.38 13.05 -9.05
CA GLN A 138 3.48 14.50 -8.87
C GLN A 138 4.09 14.78 -7.49
N PRO A 139 5.29 15.39 -7.41
CA PRO A 139 5.92 15.67 -6.12
C PRO A 139 5.11 16.67 -5.29
N LEU A 140 5.16 16.50 -3.97
CA LEU A 140 4.48 17.34 -3.00
C LEU A 140 5.49 18.11 -2.13
N ARG A 141 5.18 19.38 -1.86
CA ARG A 141 5.75 20.12 -0.73
C ARG A 141 4.86 19.86 0.48
N THR A 142 5.47 19.67 1.64
CA THR A 142 4.74 19.30 2.86
C THR A 142 5.14 20.18 4.03
N ARG A 143 4.23 20.30 5.00
CA ARG A 143 4.45 20.90 6.32
C ARG A 143 3.75 20.02 7.34
N MET A 144 4.49 19.05 7.87
CA MET A 144 3.96 18.00 8.72
C MET A 144 4.47 18.16 10.16
N VAL A 145 3.60 17.83 11.10
CA VAL A 145 3.87 17.84 12.54
C VAL A 145 3.30 16.56 13.14
N ILE A 146 4.04 15.97 14.07
CA ILE A 146 3.56 14.89 14.91
C ILE A 146 3.63 15.29 16.37
N SER A 147 2.60 14.94 17.13
CA SER A 147 2.62 14.92 18.60
C SER A 147 2.56 13.46 19.05
N VAL A 148 3.58 12.99 19.78
CA VAL A 148 3.71 11.60 20.22
C VAL A 148 4.56 11.54 21.50
N LEU A 149 4.16 10.70 22.47
CA LEU A 149 4.85 10.54 23.77
C LEU A 149 5.22 11.89 24.42
N ASP A 150 4.23 12.77 24.58
CA ASP A 150 4.34 14.12 25.17
C ASP A 150 5.26 15.12 24.45
N HIS A 151 5.80 14.75 23.28
CA HIS A 151 6.62 15.63 22.45
C HIS A 151 5.91 15.99 21.16
N THR A 152 6.13 17.21 20.68
CA THR A 152 5.67 17.66 19.36
C THR A 152 6.86 18.08 18.52
N THR A 153 6.93 17.60 17.28
CA THR A 153 8.03 17.92 16.38
C THR A 153 7.58 18.09 14.94
N ARG A 154 8.34 18.87 14.18
CA ARG A 154 8.16 18.95 12.72
C ARG A 154 8.77 17.73 12.08
N LEU A 155 8.11 17.25 11.04
CA LEU A 155 8.59 16.16 10.22
C LEU A 155 9.20 16.70 8.91
N THR A 156 10.22 16.01 8.43
CA THR A 156 10.81 16.21 7.11
C THR A 156 10.44 15.00 6.26
N CYS A 157 9.78 15.22 5.13
CA CYS A 157 9.34 14.14 4.25
C CYS A 157 10.32 13.97 3.10
N GLY A 158 10.86 12.76 2.95
CA GLY A 158 11.78 12.41 1.86
C GLY A 158 11.00 12.03 0.61
N GLU A 159 10.13 11.03 0.74
CA GLU A 159 9.19 10.65 -0.30
C GLU A 159 7.84 11.32 -0.04
N ALA A 160 7.40 12.17 -0.95
CA ALA A 160 6.10 12.82 -0.87
C ALA A 160 5.58 13.12 -2.28
N PHE A 161 4.59 12.36 -2.73
CA PHE A 161 4.00 12.52 -4.05
C PHE A 161 2.53 12.11 -4.08
N ALA A 162 1.77 12.70 -5.01
CA ALA A 162 0.50 12.17 -5.46
C ALA A 162 0.75 11.27 -6.68
N TYR A 163 0.00 10.18 -6.82
CA TYR A 163 0.12 9.27 -7.95
C TYR A 163 -1.20 9.08 -8.70
N ASP A 164 -1.07 8.76 -9.99
CA ASP A 164 -2.15 8.32 -10.87
C ASP A 164 -1.60 7.21 -11.77
N LEU A 165 -2.06 5.99 -11.53
CA LEU A 165 -1.50 4.75 -12.08
C LEU A 165 -2.59 3.92 -12.75
N LYS A 166 -2.22 3.29 -13.86
CA LYS A 166 -2.87 2.12 -14.42
C LYS A 166 -2.07 0.89 -14.02
N VAL A 167 -2.70 -0.02 -13.30
CA VAL A 167 -2.07 -1.27 -12.87
C VAL A 167 -2.63 -2.43 -13.69
N THR A 168 -1.76 -3.23 -14.28
CA THR A 168 -2.11 -4.43 -15.04
C THR A 168 -1.50 -5.65 -14.34
N LYS A 169 -2.34 -6.59 -13.93
CA LYS A 169 -1.91 -7.87 -13.34
C LYS A 169 -2.12 -8.99 -14.36
N THR A 170 -1.07 -9.73 -14.67
CA THR A 170 -1.09 -10.89 -15.57
C THR A 170 -0.64 -12.13 -14.79
N PRO A 171 -1.36 -13.26 -14.82
CA PRO A 171 -0.90 -14.47 -14.15
C PRO A 171 0.44 -14.95 -14.73
N LEU A 172 1.27 -15.55 -13.89
CA LEU A 172 2.51 -16.22 -14.28
C LEU A 172 2.26 -17.57 -14.96
#